data_AF-A0A2G6C2C8-F1
#
_entry.id   AF-A0A2G6C2C8-F1
#
_cell.length_a   1.000
_cell.length_b   1.000
_cell.length_c   1.000
_cell.angle_alpha   90.00
_cell.angle_beta   90.00
_cell.angle_gamma   90.00
#
_symmetry.space_group_name_H-M   'P 1'
#
loop_
_entity.id
_entity.type
_entity.pdbx_description
1 polymer ?
#
loop_
_entity_poly.entity_id
_entity_poly.type
_entity_poly.pdbx_seq_one_letter_code
_entity_poly.pdbx_strand_id
1 'polypeptide(L)'
;MYSIDPKEYNSPKRTRIVLWSVLGFVLTVVLLGLVLLFSGSTPPQPGSDTLPEEEAPLAIDPPINYSNNVERRAGEQLRDFKAWLRDNNARGYIGEFGWPSDADANAWGSVADVWLSELSRSDSDLWVTAWAAGSHWGGYPLRLYQPSGDTSEGINATTPQTGRLERFWNNKQHLGEYGLNLAGMEFGDSASAANPGIAGQDYFYEPNETFAYLASRGVHIVRLPFKWERIQPELYGPLDTNQVNQITAMLDAADANDIHIILDLHNYGIYDSGAGRVYRLGDADFGADALVNVWSAIDASFGSHAAVIAYDIMNEPHDLPPNGDKAAAAKKWEKISQQVLTSLRGGGYEGLIMIPGYDWSSTARWRANHPNGWIDDPLNNFRYEAHHYWDADGSGKYEKSFAEEQR
;
A
#
# COMPACT_ATOMS: atom_id res chain seq x y z
N MET A 1 -29.04 -3.14 33.82
CA MET A 1 -29.01 -2.79 35.26
C MET A 1 -27.84 -3.53 35.88
N TYR A 2 -26.65 -2.93 35.89
CA TYR A 2 -25.60 -3.06 36.91
C TYR A 2 -24.65 -1.89 36.68
N SER A 3 -24.46 -1.12 37.75
CA SER A 3 -23.75 0.16 37.84
C SER A 3 -22.46 -0.10 38.61
N ILE A 4 -21.33 0.46 38.14
CA ILE A 4 -20.12 0.64 38.96
C ILE A 4 -19.53 2.01 38.64
N ASP A 5 -19.36 2.78 39.72
CA ASP A 5 -18.94 4.18 39.86
C ASP A 5 -17.39 4.30 39.90
N PRO A 6 -16.76 5.38 39.39
CA PRO A 6 -15.31 5.50 39.22
C PRO A 6 -14.66 6.22 40.40
N LYS A 7 -13.43 5.81 40.77
CA LYS A 7 -12.56 6.61 41.65
C LYS A 7 -11.13 6.66 41.15
N GLU A 8 -10.78 7.88 40.74
CA GLU A 8 -9.56 8.64 41.07
C GLU A 8 -8.24 7.86 41.29
N TYR A 9 -7.24 8.15 40.45
CA TYR A 9 -5.88 8.26 40.96
C TYR A 9 -5.13 9.44 40.32
N ASN A 10 -4.58 10.27 41.21
CA ASN A 10 -3.91 11.53 40.95
C ASN A 10 -2.40 11.30 40.83
N SER A 11 -1.75 12.10 39.98
CA SER A 11 -0.29 12.11 39.70
C SER A 11 0.61 12.34 40.94
N PRO A 12 1.94 12.16 40.81
CA PRO A 12 2.74 13.38 40.66
C PRO A 12 3.96 13.32 39.72
N LYS A 13 4.12 14.47 39.05
CA LYS A 13 5.29 15.07 38.39
C LYS A 13 6.67 14.63 38.91
N ARG A 14 7.63 14.44 37.99
CA ARG A 14 9.05 14.67 38.25
C ARG A 14 9.68 15.58 37.19
N THR A 15 10.50 16.48 37.70
CA THR A 15 11.12 17.63 37.04
C THR A 15 12.53 17.27 36.52
N ARG A 16 12.86 17.89 35.38
CA ARG A 16 14.13 18.06 34.66
C ARG A 16 15.45 17.90 35.43
N ILE A 17 16.46 17.34 34.75
CA ILE A 17 17.85 17.79 34.83
C ILE A 17 18.40 17.96 33.40
N VAL A 18 18.83 19.19 33.10
CA VAL A 18 19.57 19.61 31.92
C VAL A 18 21.04 19.70 32.34
N LEU A 19 21.96 19.09 31.58
CA LEU A 19 23.40 19.26 31.76
C LEU A 19 23.99 19.85 30.48
N TRP A 20 24.48 21.09 30.60
CA TRP A 20 25.38 21.72 29.66
C TRP A 20 26.83 21.38 30.05
N SER A 21 27.70 21.12 29.07
CA SER A 21 29.15 21.29 29.21
C SER A 21 29.77 21.60 27.86
N VAL A 22 30.52 22.70 27.83
CA VAL A 22 31.24 23.32 26.71
C VAL A 22 32.69 22.83 26.70
N LEU A 23 33.29 22.68 25.51
CA LEU A 23 34.69 22.98 25.09
C LEU A 23 34.92 22.20 23.77
N GLY A 24 35.34 22.73 22.62
CA GLY A 24 36.20 23.87 22.34
C GLY A 24 37.60 23.36 21.97
N PHE A 25 37.89 23.09 20.69
CA PHE A 25 39.27 23.11 20.17
C PHE A 25 39.30 23.40 18.66
N VAL A 26 40.03 24.46 18.32
CA VAL A 26 40.43 24.91 16.98
C VAL A 26 41.85 24.41 16.74
N LEU A 27 42.16 23.88 15.54
CA LEU A 27 43.53 23.97 15.00
C LEU A 27 43.55 23.90 13.46
N THR A 28 43.96 25.01 12.86
CA THR A 28 44.44 25.20 11.47
C THR A 28 45.95 24.89 11.41
N VAL A 29 46.59 24.97 10.20
CA VAL A 29 48.05 25.10 9.87
C VAL A 29 48.59 23.76 9.26
N VAL A 30 49.16 23.58 8.04
CA VAL A 30 49.93 24.40 7.05
C VAL A 30 49.92 23.77 5.63
N LEU A 31 49.99 24.63 4.61
CA LEU A 31 50.39 24.38 3.22
C LEU A 31 51.93 24.47 3.07
N LEU A 32 52.58 23.51 2.41
CA LEU A 32 53.94 23.70 1.88
C LEU A 32 54.15 22.88 0.61
N GLY A 33 54.35 23.59 -0.50
CA GLY A 33 54.65 23.02 -1.81
C GLY A 33 56.14 22.74 -2.00
N LEU A 34 56.43 21.89 -2.97
CA LEU A 34 57.73 21.77 -3.61
C LEU A 34 57.52 21.53 -5.11
N VAL A 35 58.07 22.44 -5.90
CA VAL A 35 58.13 22.45 -7.37
C VAL A 35 59.49 21.90 -7.81
N LEU A 36 59.54 21.41 -9.07
CA LEU A 36 60.66 20.89 -9.89
C LEU A 36 60.70 19.35 -9.89
N LEU A 37 60.57 18.64 -11.01
CA LEU A 37 61.20 18.83 -12.32
C LEU A 37 60.30 18.34 -13.48
N PHE A 38 60.31 19.09 -14.59
CA PHE A 38 59.76 18.66 -15.89
C PHE A 38 60.76 17.77 -16.64
N SER A 39 60.32 16.61 -17.10
CA SER A 39 60.85 15.98 -18.31
C SER A 39 59.81 15.04 -18.95
N GLY A 40 59.23 15.50 -20.06
CA GLY A 40 58.80 14.68 -21.19
C GLY A 40 57.73 13.61 -20.97
N SER A 41 56.46 13.97 -21.16
CA SER A 41 55.47 13.06 -21.73
C SER A 41 54.36 13.86 -22.41
N THR A 42 54.08 13.49 -23.65
CA THR A 42 52.98 13.95 -24.52
C THR A 42 51.63 14.06 -23.79
N PRO A 43 50.77 15.05 -24.12
CA PRO A 43 49.43 15.13 -23.52
C PRO A 43 48.60 13.91 -23.93
N PRO A 44 47.79 13.34 -23.01
CA PRO A 44 46.88 12.26 -23.37
C PRO A 44 45.80 12.79 -24.31
N GLN A 45 45.52 12.02 -25.37
CA GLN A 45 44.32 12.19 -26.19
C GLN A 45 43.08 12.10 -25.27
N PRO A 46 42.00 12.85 -25.54
CA PRO A 46 40.75 12.67 -24.82
C PRO A 46 40.30 11.22 -25.02
N GLY A 47 40.28 10.48 -23.92
CA GLY A 47 39.69 9.15 -23.89
C GLY A 47 38.23 9.27 -24.29
N SER A 48 37.78 8.36 -25.14
CA SER A 48 36.36 8.14 -25.34
C SER A 48 35.75 7.76 -23.99
N ASP A 49 35.09 8.72 -23.33
CA ASP A 49 34.10 8.43 -22.31
C ASP A 49 32.95 7.69 -23.02
N THR A 50 33.15 6.39 -23.23
CA THR A 50 32.04 5.49 -23.44
C THR A 50 31.31 5.46 -22.11
N LEU A 51 30.17 6.15 -22.07
CA LEU A 51 29.12 5.90 -21.09
C LEU A 51 29.00 4.37 -20.91
N PRO A 52 28.84 3.86 -19.67
CA PRO A 52 28.63 2.44 -19.48
C PRO A 52 27.51 1.99 -20.41
N GLU A 53 27.82 0.94 -21.18
CA GLU A 53 26.91 0.29 -22.10
C GLU A 53 25.60 0.01 -21.35
N GLU A 54 24.50 0.57 -21.86
CA GLU A 54 23.15 0.35 -21.35
C GLU A 54 22.98 -1.17 -21.16
N GLU A 55 22.85 -1.62 -19.90
CA GLU A 55 22.70 -3.05 -19.61
C GLU A 55 21.59 -3.60 -20.50
N ALA A 56 21.90 -4.63 -21.28
CA ALA A 56 20.93 -5.26 -22.16
C ALA A 56 19.67 -5.58 -21.32
N PRO A 57 18.46 -5.24 -21.82
CA PRO A 57 17.25 -5.48 -21.07
C PRO A 57 17.21 -6.94 -20.62
N LEU A 58 16.99 -7.15 -19.32
CA LEU A 58 16.88 -8.48 -18.73
C LEU A 58 16.04 -9.37 -19.64
N ALA A 59 16.60 -10.50 -20.06
CA ALA A 59 15.93 -11.42 -20.96
C ALA A 59 14.54 -11.74 -20.37
N ILE A 60 13.49 -11.60 -21.18
CA ILE A 60 12.14 -11.95 -20.73
C ILE A 60 12.16 -13.42 -20.40
N ASP A 61 12.01 -13.63 -19.11
CA ASP A 61 12.07 -14.89 -18.46
C ASP A 61 10.94 -15.77 -19.10
N PRO A 62 11.21 -17.00 -19.59
CA PRO A 62 10.25 -17.78 -20.39
C PRO A 62 8.94 -18.06 -19.62
N PRO A 63 7.79 -18.24 -20.29
CA PRO A 63 6.53 -18.55 -19.60
C PRO A 63 6.63 -19.78 -18.69
N ILE A 64 6.07 -19.70 -17.48
CA ILE A 64 5.81 -20.89 -16.69
C ILE A 64 4.80 -21.77 -17.45
N ASN A 65 4.99 -23.09 -17.37
CA ASN A 65 4.02 -24.02 -17.93
C ASN A 65 2.78 -24.06 -17.03
N TYR A 66 1.67 -23.49 -17.50
CA TYR A 66 0.41 -23.48 -16.79
C TYR A 66 -0.35 -24.80 -17.00
N SER A 67 -0.77 -25.43 -15.90
CA SER A 67 -1.44 -26.74 -15.91
C SER A 67 -2.93 -26.64 -16.22
N ASN A 68 -3.54 -25.47 -16.04
CA ASN A 68 -4.96 -25.22 -16.29
C ASN A 68 -5.22 -23.76 -16.70
N ASN A 69 -6.47 -23.47 -17.07
CA ASN A 69 -6.87 -22.14 -17.55
C ASN A 69 -6.84 -21.06 -16.45
N VAL A 70 -7.04 -21.43 -15.19
CA VAL A 70 -7.01 -20.48 -14.06
C VAL A 70 -5.58 -20.05 -13.76
N GLU A 71 -4.63 -20.99 -13.70
CA GLU A 71 -3.20 -20.71 -13.59
C GLU A 71 -2.72 -19.82 -14.74
N ARG A 72 -3.13 -20.15 -15.98
CA ARG A 72 -2.78 -19.35 -17.16
C ARG A 72 -3.32 -17.94 -17.05
N ARG A 73 -4.61 -17.77 -16.71
CA ARG A 73 -5.26 -16.47 -16.54
C ARG A 73 -4.54 -15.62 -15.50
N ALA A 74 -4.29 -16.18 -14.30
CA ALA A 74 -3.61 -15.48 -13.22
C ALA A 74 -2.17 -15.09 -13.60
N GLY A 75 -1.39 -16.02 -14.17
CA GLY A 75 -0.01 -15.74 -14.56
C GLY A 75 0.10 -14.73 -15.71
N GLU A 76 -0.70 -14.89 -16.77
CA GLU A 76 -0.66 -13.99 -17.93
C GLU A 76 -1.12 -12.56 -17.59
N GLN A 77 -2.12 -12.39 -16.73
CA GLN A 77 -2.55 -11.06 -16.27
C GLN A 77 -1.47 -10.35 -15.46
N LEU A 78 -0.78 -11.07 -14.54
CA LEU A 78 0.35 -10.48 -13.80
C LEU A 78 1.48 -10.10 -14.74
N ARG A 79 1.80 -10.96 -15.72
CA ARG A 79 2.84 -10.70 -16.71
C ARG A 79 2.50 -9.53 -17.61
N ASP A 80 1.24 -9.35 -18.01
CA ASP A 80 0.84 -8.19 -18.81
C ASP A 80 1.00 -6.89 -18.02
N PHE A 81 0.61 -6.87 -16.73
CA PHE A 81 0.84 -5.72 -15.86
C PHE A 81 2.33 -5.43 -15.66
N LYS A 82 3.16 -6.45 -15.36
CA LYS A 82 4.63 -6.31 -15.29
C LYS A 82 5.21 -5.79 -16.60
N ALA A 83 4.73 -6.30 -17.74
CA ALA A 83 5.17 -5.81 -19.05
C ALA A 83 4.78 -4.34 -19.24
N TRP A 84 3.56 -3.96 -18.87
CA TRP A 84 3.11 -2.58 -18.95
C TRP A 84 3.98 -1.63 -18.11
N LEU A 85 4.36 -2.04 -16.89
CA LEU A 85 5.28 -1.27 -16.05
C LEU A 85 6.62 -1.05 -16.75
N ARG A 86 7.21 -2.11 -17.33
CA ARG A 86 8.46 -2.01 -18.09
C ARG A 86 8.33 -1.12 -19.32
N ASP A 87 7.26 -1.30 -20.11
CA ASP A 87 6.97 -0.51 -21.32
C ASP A 87 6.87 1.00 -21.01
N ASN A 88 6.47 1.34 -19.79
CA ASN A 88 6.28 2.71 -19.32
C ASN A 88 7.37 3.19 -18.35
N ASN A 89 8.46 2.44 -18.17
CA ASN A 89 9.54 2.72 -17.21
C ASN A 89 9.02 3.08 -15.80
N ALA A 90 8.00 2.33 -15.33
CA ALA A 90 7.29 2.60 -14.10
C ALA A 90 7.54 1.51 -13.06
N ARG A 91 7.35 1.88 -11.79
CA ARG A 91 7.36 0.96 -10.65
C ARG A 91 5.93 0.60 -10.26
N GLY A 92 5.74 -0.62 -9.76
CA GLY A 92 4.42 -1.14 -9.45
C GLY A 92 4.26 -1.59 -8.01
N TYR A 93 3.00 -1.77 -7.63
CA TYR A 93 2.53 -2.33 -6.38
C TYR A 93 1.25 -3.15 -6.66
N ILE A 94 1.15 -4.39 -6.15
CA ILE A 94 -0.12 -5.11 -6.06
C ILE A 94 -0.69 -4.88 -4.66
N GLY A 95 -1.65 -3.96 -4.53
CA GLY A 95 -2.26 -3.59 -3.24
C GLY A 95 -3.02 -4.74 -2.60
N GLU A 96 -3.64 -5.59 -3.42
CA GLU A 96 -4.41 -6.73 -2.95
C GLU A 96 -4.28 -7.93 -3.86
N PHE A 97 -4.07 -9.08 -3.23
CA PHE A 97 -4.28 -10.40 -3.81
C PHE A 97 -4.61 -11.39 -2.69
N GLY A 98 -5.44 -12.39 -2.98
CA GLY A 98 -5.83 -13.38 -1.98
C GLY A 98 -6.60 -14.53 -2.61
N TRP A 99 -6.68 -15.66 -1.91
CA TRP A 99 -7.39 -16.85 -2.39
C TRP A 99 -8.02 -17.63 -1.22
N PRO A 100 -9.08 -18.40 -1.46
CA PRO A 100 -9.84 -19.06 -0.40
C PRO A 100 -9.08 -20.21 0.25
N SER A 101 -9.34 -20.40 1.55
CA SER A 101 -8.84 -21.53 2.37
C SER A 101 -9.83 -22.67 2.56
N ASP A 102 -11.04 -22.52 2.05
CA ASP A 102 -12.14 -23.44 2.25
C ASP A 102 -12.42 -24.28 0.99
N ALA A 103 -13.35 -23.86 0.15
CA ALA A 103 -13.74 -24.58 -1.06
C ALA A 103 -12.59 -24.55 -2.07
N ASP A 104 -12.25 -25.72 -2.62
CA ASP A 104 -11.18 -25.90 -3.61
C ASP A 104 -9.81 -25.34 -3.18
N ALA A 105 -9.55 -25.21 -1.87
CA ALA A 105 -8.36 -24.56 -1.32
C ALA A 105 -7.03 -25.09 -1.87
N ASN A 106 -6.95 -26.40 -2.14
CA ASN A 106 -5.75 -26.99 -2.74
C ASN A 106 -5.53 -26.52 -4.18
N ALA A 107 -6.59 -26.41 -4.97
CA ALA A 107 -6.50 -25.97 -6.37
C ALA A 107 -6.12 -24.48 -6.43
N TRP A 108 -6.77 -23.64 -5.62
CA TRP A 108 -6.41 -22.23 -5.48
C TRP A 108 -5.00 -22.03 -4.93
N GLY A 109 -4.57 -22.87 -3.98
CA GLY A 109 -3.20 -22.87 -3.47
C GLY A 109 -2.15 -23.21 -4.54
N SER A 110 -2.48 -24.04 -5.54
CA SER A 110 -1.60 -24.29 -6.68
C SER A 110 -1.51 -23.09 -7.61
N VAL A 111 -2.63 -22.36 -7.83
CA VAL A 111 -2.61 -21.08 -8.56
C VAL A 111 -1.71 -20.07 -7.84
N ALA A 112 -1.79 -20.01 -6.50
CA ALA A 112 -0.92 -19.15 -5.70
C ALA A 112 0.57 -19.48 -5.88
N ASP A 113 0.95 -20.76 -5.89
CA ASP A 113 2.35 -21.15 -6.11
C ASP A 113 2.85 -20.69 -7.49
N VAL A 114 2.02 -20.80 -8.53
CA VAL A 114 2.35 -20.33 -9.88
C VAL A 114 2.47 -18.80 -9.91
N TRP A 115 1.50 -18.09 -9.34
CA TRP A 115 1.49 -16.63 -9.33
C TRP A 115 2.69 -16.05 -8.56
N LEU A 116 3.01 -16.62 -7.39
CA LEU A 116 4.20 -16.25 -6.61
C LEU A 116 5.50 -16.57 -7.36
N SER A 117 5.51 -17.66 -8.14
CA SER A 117 6.67 -17.98 -9.00
C SER A 117 6.83 -16.97 -10.15
N GLU A 118 5.74 -16.47 -10.74
CA GLU A 118 5.77 -15.38 -11.74
C GLU A 118 6.24 -14.04 -11.11
N LEU A 119 5.87 -13.80 -9.86
CA LEU A 119 6.29 -12.63 -9.09
C LEU A 119 7.79 -12.64 -8.73
N SER A 120 8.36 -13.79 -8.38
CA SER A 120 9.78 -13.94 -8.03
C SER A 120 10.77 -13.78 -9.19
N ARG A 121 10.29 -13.60 -10.42
CA ARG A 121 11.14 -13.47 -11.62
C ARG A 121 11.95 -12.19 -11.55
N SER A 122 13.22 -12.24 -11.95
CA SER A 122 14.28 -11.28 -11.59
C SER A 122 14.13 -9.85 -12.15
N ASP A 123 13.02 -9.54 -12.81
CA ASP A 123 12.79 -8.33 -13.58
C ASP A 123 11.76 -7.37 -12.96
N SER A 124 11.35 -7.58 -11.69
CA SER A 124 10.36 -6.70 -11.06
C SER A 124 10.66 -6.31 -9.62
N ASP A 125 10.97 -5.02 -9.42
CA ASP A 125 10.70 -4.26 -8.19
C ASP A 125 9.19 -4.00 -8.07
N LEU A 126 8.40 -5.08 -8.03
CA LEU A 126 6.94 -5.03 -7.87
C LEU A 126 6.62 -5.34 -6.41
N TRP A 127 6.10 -4.36 -5.69
CA TRP A 127 5.69 -4.58 -4.30
C TRP A 127 4.37 -5.34 -4.26
N VAL A 128 4.09 -6.08 -3.19
CA VAL A 128 2.80 -6.79 -3.04
C VAL A 128 2.32 -6.83 -1.59
N THR A 129 1.01 -6.74 -1.37
CA THR A 129 0.39 -7.01 -0.07
C THR A 129 -0.76 -8.00 -0.19
N ALA A 130 -0.67 -9.08 0.58
CA ALA A 130 -1.69 -10.12 0.57
C ALA A 130 -2.93 -9.71 1.39
N TRP A 131 -4.12 -9.95 0.87
CA TRP A 131 -5.41 -9.76 1.54
C TRP A 131 -5.82 -11.05 2.26
N ALA A 132 -6.10 -11.05 3.56
CA ALA A 132 -5.90 -10.00 4.56
C ALA A 132 -5.66 -10.59 5.96
N ALA A 133 -5.20 -9.75 6.89
CA ALA A 133 -5.14 -10.05 8.31
C ALA A 133 -6.07 -9.13 9.11
N GLY A 134 -6.42 -9.55 10.33
CA GLY A 134 -7.20 -8.77 11.29
C GLY A 134 -7.92 -9.67 12.31
N SER A 135 -8.39 -9.09 13.39
CA SER A 135 -8.95 -9.82 14.53
C SER A 135 -10.45 -10.09 14.39
N HIS A 136 -11.14 -9.53 13.40
CA HIS A 136 -12.61 -9.51 13.35
C HIS A 136 -13.23 -9.98 12.01
N TRP A 137 -12.69 -11.04 11.41
CA TRP A 137 -13.14 -11.57 10.10
C TRP A 137 -14.17 -12.71 10.15
N GLY A 138 -14.46 -13.26 11.34
CA GLY A 138 -15.32 -14.43 11.48
C GLY A 138 -14.90 -15.59 10.58
N GLY A 139 -15.77 -16.00 9.64
CA GLY A 139 -15.58 -17.10 8.68
C GLY A 139 -14.96 -16.72 7.33
N TYR A 140 -14.48 -15.48 7.14
CA TYR A 140 -13.97 -15.01 5.85
C TYR A 140 -12.85 -15.91 5.27
N PRO A 141 -12.97 -16.41 4.02
CA PRO A 141 -12.11 -17.47 3.51
C PRO A 141 -10.72 -17.03 3.07
N LEU A 142 -10.52 -15.75 2.76
CA LEU A 142 -9.23 -15.21 2.27
C LEU A 142 -8.27 -14.79 3.40
N ARG A 143 -8.70 -14.83 4.66
CA ARG A 143 -7.86 -14.36 5.77
C ARG A 143 -6.57 -15.18 5.95
N LEU A 144 -5.49 -14.49 6.30
CA LEU A 144 -4.14 -15.03 6.47
C LEU A 144 -3.83 -15.29 7.95
N TYR A 145 -4.01 -14.27 8.77
CA TYR A 145 -3.83 -14.38 10.21
C TYR A 145 -5.14 -14.05 10.92
N GLN A 146 -5.42 -14.78 11.99
CA GLN A 146 -6.69 -14.73 12.71
C GLN A 146 -6.45 -14.83 14.23
N PRO A 147 -7.43 -14.45 15.05
CA PRO A 147 -7.39 -14.73 16.48
C PRO A 147 -7.68 -16.22 16.72
N SER A 148 -6.98 -16.81 17.68
CA SER A 148 -7.26 -18.11 18.27
C SER A 148 -7.88 -17.90 19.65
N GLY A 149 -9.14 -17.48 19.69
CA GLY A 149 -9.87 -17.23 20.94
C GLY A 149 -10.45 -15.83 20.99
N ASP A 150 -10.08 -15.09 22.04
CA ASP A 150 -10.55 -13.72 22.27
C ASP A 150 -9.96 -12.76 21.22
N THR A 151 -10.83 -12.00 20.55
CA THR A 151 -10.42 -11.05 19.52
C THR A 151 -9.75 -9.80 20.09
N SER A 152 -9.92 -9.52 21.38
CA SER A 152 -9.25 -8.40 22.06
C SER A 152 -7.75 -8.61 22.23
N GLU A 153 -7.26 -9.84 22.08
CA GLU A 153 -5.83 -10.17 22.08
C GLU A 153 -5.17 -9.97 20.69
N GLY A 154 -5.92 -9.51 19.69
CA GLY A 154 -5.45 -9.35 18.33
C GLY A 154 -5.30 -10.68 17.59
N ILE A 155 -4.54 -10.68 16.49
CA ILE A 155 -4.24 -11.89 15.72
C ILE A 155 -3.07 -12.66 16.32
N ASN A 156 -3.19 -13.98 16.40
CA ASN A 156 -2.17 -14.86 17.00
C ASN A 156 -2.12 -16.27 16.39
N ALA A 157 -2.84 -16.52 15.29
CA ALA A 157 -2.87 -17.82 14.62
C ALA A 157 -2.81 -17.71 13.09
N THR A 158 -2.21 -18.72 12.49
CA THR A 158 -2.04 -18.90 11.04
C THR A 158 -3.25 -19.57 10.39
N THR A 159 -3.50 -19.29 9.11
CA THR A 159 -4.36 -20.10 8.22
C THR A 159 -3.55 -20.93 7.22
N PRO A 160 -4.16 -21.86 6.45
CA PRO A 160 -3.45 -22.67 5.46
C PRO A 160 -2.68 -21.87 4.39
N GLN A 161 -3.11 -20.65 4.06
CA GLN A 161 -2.42 -19.79 3.07
C GLN A 161 -1.06 -19.30 3.57
N THR A 162 -0.94 -18.99 4.87
CA THR A 162 0.26 -18.35 5.45
C THR A 162 1.54 -19.11 5.15
N GLY A 163 1.52 -20.44 5.24
CA GLY A 163 2.70 -21.25 4.97
C GLY A 163 3.25 -21.07 3.56
N ARG A 164 2.41 -20.74 2.56
CA ARG A 164 2.86 -20.43 1.19
C ARG A 164 3.52 -19.07 1.13
N LEU A 165 2.88 -18.06 1.72
CA LEU A 165 3.40 -16.68 1.76
C LEU A 165 4.69 -16.58 2.56
N GLU A 166 4.75 -17.16 3.76
CA GLU A 166 5.95 -17.13 4.60
C GLU A 166 7.14 -17.82 3.91
N ARG A 167 6.91 -18.90 3.13
CA ARG A 167 7.97 -19.50 2.31
C ARG A 167 8.45 -18.55 1.21
N PHE A 168 7.52 -17.84 0.56
CA PHE A 168 7.84 -16.85 -0.46
C PHE A 168 8.61 -15.66 0.13
N TRP A 169 8.15 -15.09 1.24
CA TRP A 169 8.81 -13.99 1.96
C TRP A 169 10.23 -14.35 2.41
N ASN A 170 10.43 -15.59 2.89
CA ASN A 170 11.77 -16.06 3.25
C ASN A 170 12.67 -16.36 2.04
N ASN A 171 12.14 -16.37 0.82
CA ASN A 171 12.91 -16.57 -0.41
C ASN A 171 13.39 -15.23 -0.97
N LYS A 172 14.68 -14.91 -0.73
CA LYS A 172 15.34 -13.64 -1.10
C LYS A 172 15.59 -13.45 -2.62
N GLN A 173 14.91 -14.20 -3.49
CA GLN A 173 15.06 -14.05 -4.94
C GLN A 173 14.19 -12.92 -5.52
N HIS A 174 13.17 -12.46 -4.78
CA HIS A 174 12.32 -11.35 -5.21
C HIS A 174 12.95 -9.99 -4.83
N LEU A 175 12.83 -9.00 -5.73
CA LEU A 175 13.43 -7.67 -5.58
C LEU A 175 12.49 -6.61 -4.98
N GLY A 176 11.18 -6.84 -5.01
CA GLY A 176 10.19 -5.94 -4.43
C GLY A 176 9.91 -6.22 -2.95
N GLU A 177 9.18 -5.31 -2.32
CA GLU A 177 8.73 -5.49 -0.94
C GLU A 177 7.44 -6.29 -0.87
N TYR A 178 7.23 -6.95 0.26
CA TYR A 178 6.04 -7.77 0.50
C TYR A 178 5.45 -7.51 1.88
N GLY A 179 4.15 -7.67 1.98
CA GLY A 179 3.43 -7.50 3.24
C GLY A 179 2.02 -8.05 3.17
N LEU A 180 1.14 -7.47 3.99
CA LEU A 180 -0.28 -7.79 3.99
C LEU A 180 -1.16 -6.58 4.27
N ASN A 181 -2.44 -6.73 4.00
CA ASN A 181 -3.47 -5.76 4.40
C ASN A 181 -3.94 -6.08 5.81
N LEU A 182 -3.94 -5.08 6.69
CA LEU A 182 -4.48 -5.18 8.04
C LEU A 182 -5.84 -4.48 8.09
N ALA A 183 -6.88 -5.22 7.74
CA ALA A 183 -8.21 -4.66 7.59
C ALA A 183 -9.05 -4.79 8.87
N GLY A 184 -9.98 -3.86 9.02
CA GLY A 184 -10.83 -3.68 10.19
C GLY A 184 -11.31 -2.24 10.33
N MET A 185 -10.43 -1.25 10.09
CA MET A 185 -10.76 0.18 10.23
C MET A 185 -11.67 0.70 9.10
N GLU A 186 -11.66 0.03 7.96
CA GLU A 186 -12.46 0.32 6.78
C GLU A 186 -13.83 -0.39 6.78
N PHE A 187 -14.07 -1.35 7.69
CA PHE A 187 -15.31 -2.13 7.72
C PHE A 187 -16.58 -1.29 7.90
N GLY A 188 -17.74 -1.86 7.58
CA GLY A 188 -19.05 -1.22 7.72
C GLY A 188 -19.50 -0.52 6.45
N ASP A 189 -20.05 -1.31 5.51
CA ASP A 189 -20.47 -0.86 4.17
C ASP A 189 -21.54 0.24 4.18
N SER A 190 -22.29 0.36 5.28
CA SER A 190 -23.32 1.38 5.48
C SER A 190 -22.82 2.64 6.19
N ALA A 191 -21.52 2.72 6.48
CA ALA A 191 -20.93 3.89 7.12
C ALA A 191 -20.93 5.09 6.17
N SER A 192 -21.24 6.25 6.73
CA SER A 192 -21.17 7.55 6.06
C SER A 192 -20.66 8.57 7.07
N ALA A 193 -20.38 9.79 6.64
CA ALA A 193 -19.89 10.83 7.55
C ALA A 193 -20.91 11.19 8.64
N ALA A 194 -22.21 11.13 8.31
CA ALA A 194 -23.30 11.32 9.28
C ALA A 194 -23.58 10.08 10.15
N ASN A 195 -23.11 8.90 9.74
CA ASN A 195 -23.25 7.64 10.48
C ASN A 195 -21.96 6.83 10.39
N PRO A 196 -20.90 7.19 11.14
CA PRO A 196 -19.59 6.57 11.01
C PRO A 196 -19.53 5.11 11.50
N GLY A 197 -20.57 4.64 12.19
CA GLY A 197 -20.57 3.36 12.90
C GLY A 197 -19.87 3.45 14.26
N ILE A 198 -19.85 2.32 14.97
CA ILE A 198 -19.35 2.19 16.34
C ILE A 198 -18.09 1.32 16.34
N ALA A 199 -16.99 1.86 16.85
CA ALA A 199 -15.74 1.11 17.02
C ALA A 199 -15.95 -0.11 17.95
N GLY A 200 -15.36 -1.24 17.58
CA GLY A 200 -15.56 -2.52 18.27
C GLY A 200 -16.85 -3.24 17.92
N GLN A 201 -17.67 -2.70 17.00
CA GLN A 201 -18.88 -3.35 16.50
C GLN A 201 -18.91 -3.35 14.97
N ASP A 202 -18.84 -2.16 14.37
CA ASP A 202 -18.94 -1.99 12.91
C ASP A 202 -17.56 -1.95 12.25
N TYR A 203 -16.52 -1.58 13.00
CA TYR A 203 -15.13 -1.50 12.56
C TYR A 203 -14.19 -1.63 13.77
N PHE A 204 -12.92 -1.96 13.51
CA PHE A 204 -11.99 -2.42 14.54
C PHE A 204 -10.60 -1.82 14.37
N TYR A 205 -9.90 -1.64 15.49
CA TYR A 205 -8.48 -1.31 15.53
C TYR A 205 -7.72 -2.54 16.03
N GLU A 206 -6.47 -2.69 15.60
CA GLU A 206 -5.63 -3.79 16.06
C GLU A 206 -4.73 -3.36 17.22
N PRO A 207 -4.58 -4.21 18.26
CA PRO A 207 -3.73 -3.90 19.40
C PRO A 207 -2.24 -4.12 19.07
N ASN A 208 -1.34 -3.68 19.94
CA ASN A 208 0.11 -3.84 19.77
C ASN A 208 0.53 -5.32 19.60
N GLU A 209 -0.18 -6.23 20.27
CA GLU A 209 0.02 -7.68 20.18
C GLU A 209 -0.10 -8.20 18.74
N THR A 210 -0.99 -7.60 17.93
CA THR A 210 -1.11 -7.92 16.51
C THR A 210 0.18 -7.59 15.76
N PHE A 211 0.76 -6.40 15.97
CA PHE A 211 2.00 -6.00 15.30
C PHE A 211 3.18 -6.85 15.74
N ALA A 212 3.29 -7.16 17.04
CA ALA A 212 4.30 -8.08 17.56
C ALA A 212 4.17 -9.49 16.95
N TYR A 213 2.94 -9.99 16.81
CA TYR A 213 2.70 -11.27 16.16
C TYR A 213 3.10 -11.23 14.68
N LEU A 214 2.66 -10.22 13.93
CA LEU A 214 3.02 -10.04 12.51
C LEU A 214 4.52 -10.00 12.30
N ALA A 215 5.26 -9.22 13.09
CA ALA A 215 6.72 -9.16 13.04
C ALA A 215 7.35 -10.52 13.32
N SER A 216 6.82 -11.29 14.29
CA SER A 216 7.29 -12.65 14.57
C SER A 216 7.08 -13.65 13.40
N ARG A 217 6.17 -13.34 12.47
CA ARG A 217 5.93 -14.10 11.23
C ARG A 217 6.74 -13.59 10.03
N GLY A 218 7.59 -12.58 10.23
CA GLY A 218 8.41 -11.98 9.18
C GLY A 218 7.69 -10.97 8.29
N VAL A 219 6.55 -10.44 8.74
CA VAL A 219 5.87 -9.32 8.09
C VAL A 219 6.54 -8.02 8.49
N HIS A 220 6.92 -7.19 7.52
CA HIS A 220 7.54 -5.88 7.73
C HIS A 220 6.85 -4.74 6.98
N ILE A 221 5.86 -5.03 6.12
CA ILE A 221 4.95 -4.04 5.54
C ILE A 221 3.50 -4.41 5.86
N VAL A 222 2.74 -3.41 6.30
CA VAL A 222 1.30 -3.45 6.47
C VAL A 222 0.66 -2.34 5.64
N ARG A 223 -0.25 -2.69 4.74
CA ARG A 223 -1.24 -1.74 4.19
C ARG A 223 -2.38 -1.62 5.18
N LEU A 224 -2.70 -0.40 5.59
CA LEU A 224 -3.71 -0.09 6.60
C LEU A 224 -4.88 0.66 5.95
N PRO A 225 -5.94 -0.05 5.53
CA PRO A 225 -7.17 0.54 5.02
C PRO A 225 -7.91 1.35 6.10
N PHE A 226 -8.42 2.53 5.76
CA PHE A 226 -9.33 3.31 6.62
C PHE A 226 -10.35 4.11 5.78
N LYS A 227 -11.51 4.44 6.37
CA LYS A 227 -12.56 5.22 5.69
C LYS A 227 -12.33 6.73 5.78
N TRP A 228 -12.46 7.43 4.65
CA TRP A 228 -12.46 8.88 4.53
C TRP A 228 -13.51 9.52 5.45
N GLU A 229 -14.74 9.02 5.42
CA GLU A 229 -15.87 9.52 6.19
C GLU A 229 -15.62 9.48 7.72
N ARG A 230 -14.75 8.58 8.17
CA ARG A 230 -14.35 8.49 9.58
C ARG A 230 -13.19 9.42 9.88
N ILE A 231 -12.12 9.39 9.08
CA ILE A 231 -10.93 10.19 9.36
C ILE A 231 -11.19 11.69 9.17
N GLN A 232 -12.10 12.07 8.27
CA GLN A 232 -12.52 13.45 8.02
C GLN A 232 -14.04 13.51 7.84
N PRO A 233 -14.83 13.66 8.93
CA PRO A 233 -16.29 13.61 8.89
C PRO A 233 -16.98 14.81 8.20
N GLU A 234 -16.24 15.89 7.98
CA GLU A 234 -16.70 17.06 7.22
C GLU A 234 -15.70 17.32 6.10
N LEU A 235 -16.16 17.29 4.84
CA LEU A 235 -15.31 17.63 3.70
C LEU A 235 -14.64 18.98 3.91
N TYR A 236 -13.34 19.05 3.65
CA TYR A 236 -12.51 20.24 3.88
C TYR A 236 -12.37 20.68 5.35
N GLY A 237 -12.95 19.92 6.28
CA GLY A 237 -12.85 20.11 7.72
C GLY A 237 -11.59 19.44 8.31
N PRO A 238 -11.43 19.53 9.64
CA PRO A 238 -10.33 18.87 10.34
C PRO A 238 -10.50 17.35 10.33
N LEU A 239 -9.40 16.63 10.60
CA LEU A 239 -9.48 15.20 10.87
C LEU A 239 -10.16 14.93 12.23
N ASP A 240 -10.88 13.82 12.33
CA ASP A 240 -11.43 13.35 13.59
C ASP A 240 -10.31 12.97 14.57
N THR A 241 -10.33 13.59 15.75
CA THR A 241 -9.26 13.42 16.74
C THR A 241 -9.20 11.99 17.29
N ASN A 242 -10.32 11.27 17.38
CA ASN A 242 -10.30 9.90 17.85
C ASN A 242 -9.67 8.97 16.82
N GLN A 243 -10.02 9.12 15.53
CA GLN A 243 -9.37 8.37 14.45
C GLN A 243 -7.87 8.67 14.41
N VAL A 244 -7.48 9.94 14.51
CA VAL A 244 -6.05 10.32 14.56
C VAL A 244 -5.33 9.62 15.70
N ASN A 245 -5.88 9.63 16.91
CA ASN A 245 -5.25 8.97 18.06
C ASN A 245 -5.13 7.45 17.88
N GLN A 246 -6.12 6.80 17.27
CA GLN A 246 -6.11 5.34 17.05
C GLN A 246 -5.13 4.94 15.96
N ILE A 247 -5.08 5.69 14.84
CA ILE A 247 -4.06 5.48 13.80
C ILE A 247 -2.67 5.70 14.40
N THR A 248 -2.44 6.78 15.16
CA THR A 248 -1.15 7.00 15.83
C THR A 248 -0.76 5.83 16.73
N ALA A 249 -1.68 5.28 17.52
CA ALA A 249 -1.36 4.12 18.37
C ALA A 249 -0.98 2.87 17.55
N MET A 250 -1.62 2.65 16.40
CA MET A 250 -1.26 1.55 15.48
C MET A 250 0.08 1.81 14.78
N LEU A 251 0.38 3.07 14.42
CA LEU A 251 1.68 3.47 13.88
C LEU A 251 2.80 3.29 14.92
N ASP A 252 2.59 3.70 16.17
CA ASP A 252 3.52 3.51 17.28
C ASP A 252 3.80 2.02 17.52
N ALA A 253 2.76 1.18 17.48
CA ALA A 253 2.89 -0.27 17.59
C ALA A 253 3.65 -0.88 16.39
N ALA A 254 3.42 -0.38 15.18
CA ALA A 254 4.15 -0.82 14.00
C ALA A 254 5.64 -0.46 14.10
N ASP A 255 5.97 0.79 14.46
CA ASP A 255 7.35 1.26 14.62
C ASP A 255 8.10 0.47 15.71
N ALA A 256 7.45 0.19 16.84
CA ALA A 256 8.02 -0.62 17.92
C ALA A 256 8.34 -2.08 17.52
N ASN A 257 7.81 -2.55 16.39
CA ASN A 257 7.99 -3.90 15.86
C ASN A 257 8.66 -3.92 14.48
N ASP A 258 9.31 -2.83 14.07
CA ASP A 258 9.98 -2.69 12.76
C ASP A 258 9.05 -2.97 11.56
N ILE A 259 7.77 -2.57 11.68
CA ILE A 259 6.77 -2.68 10.61
C ILE A 259 6.54 -1.30 9.99
N HIS A 260 6.64 -1.24 8.67
CA HIS A 260 6.28 -0.09 7.87
C HIS A 260 4.81 -0.12 7.46
N ILE A 261 4.22 1.06 7.32
CA ILE A 261 2.79 1.28 7.08
C ILE A 261 2.60 2.04 5.77
N ILE A 262 1.73 1.47 4.92
CA ILE A 262 1.11 2.14 3.78
C ILE A 262 -0.29 2.54 4.24
N LEU A 263 -0.55 3.84 4.33
CA LEU A 263 -1.88 4.35 4.67
C LEU A 263 -2.78 4.31 3.42
N ASP A 264 -3.91 3.62 3.49
CA ASP A 264 -4.84 3.45 2.37
C ASP A 264 -6.21 4.09 2.66
N LEU A 265 -6.57 5.09 1.84
CA LEU A 265 -7.89 5.72 1.86
C LEU A 265 -8.91 4.83 1.13
N HIS A 266 -9.59 3.97 1.87
CA HIS A 266 -10.34 2.83 1.34
C HIS A 266 -11.76 3.19 0.89
N ASN A 267 -11.86 4.00 -0.17
CA ASN A 267 -13.07 4.78 -0.48
C ASN A 267 -13.60 4.68 -1.91
N TYR A 268 -13.01 3.88 -2.81
CA TYR A 268 -13.58 3.58 -4.13
C TYR A 268 -13.84 4.79 -5.04
N GLY A 269 -13.18 5.92 -4.76
CA GLY A 269 -13.38 7.20 -5.43
C GLY A 269 -14.65 7.95 -5.01
N ILE A 270 -15.26 7.57 -3.87
CA ILE A 270 -16.47 8.19 -3.34
C ILE A 270 -16.29 8.72 -1.91
N TYR A 271 -17.13 9.68 -1.56
CA TYR A 271 -17.34 10.14 -0.18
C TYR A 271 -18.84 10.20 0.10
N ASP A 272 -19.33 9.41 1.05
CA ASP A 272 -20.71 9.49 1.51
C ASP A 272 -20.83 10.46 2.70
N SER A 273 -21.34 11.67 2.47
CA SER A 273 -21.54 12.63 3.57
C SER A 273 -22.63 12.21 4.54
N GLY A 274 -23.42 11.19 4.20
CA GLY A 274 -24.72 10.94 4.78
C GLY A 274 -25.74 11.98 4.28
N ALA A 275 -26.93 11.96 4.87
CA ALA A 275 -28.05 12.82 4.49
C ALA A 275 -28.51 12.71 3.01
N GLY A 276 -28.22 11.57 2.36
CA GLY A 276 -28.67 11.27 1.00
C GLY A 276 -27.75 11.79 -0.11
N ARG A 277 -26.51 12.19 0.20
CA ARG A 277 -25.54 12.67 -0.79
C ARG A 277 -24.24 11.87 -0.76
N VAL A 278 -23.92 11.27 -1.90
CA VAL A 278 -22.63 10.61 -2.18
C VAL A 278 -21.91 11.40 -3.26
N TYR A 279 -20.73 11.92 -2.94
CA TYR A 279 -19.85 12.62 -3.87
C TYR A 279 -18.99 11.60 -4.63
N ARG A 280 -18.81 11.77 -5.94
CA ARG A 280 -17.93 10.92 -6.76
C ARG A 280 -16.84 11.76 -7.38
N LEU A 281 -15.61 11.27 -7.30
CA LEU A 281 -14.47 11.96 -7.89
C LEU A 281 -14.67 12.16 -9.39
N GLY A 282 -14.56 13.41 -9.83
CA GLY A 282 -14.80 13.80 -11.20
C GLY A 282 -16.21 14.31 -11.50
N ASP A 283 -17.08 14.37 -10.51
CA ASP A 283 -18.27 15.22 -10.54
C ASP A 283 -17.88 16.70 -10.68
N ALA A 284 -18.84 17.54 -11.10
CA ALA A 284 -18.57 18.95 -11.38
C ALA A 284 -18.10 19.75 -10.14
N ASP A 285 -18.48 19.30 -8.94
CA ASP A 285 -18.20 19.94 -7.66
C ASP A 285 -17.38 19.06 -6.71
N PHE A 286 -16.76 17.98 -7.22
CA PHE A 286 -15.94 17.09 -6.41
C PHE A 286 -14.82 16.46 -7.23
N GLY A 287 -13.56 16.79 -6.90
CA GLY A 287 -12.40 16.34 -7.67
C GLY A 287 -11.13 16.24 -6.84
N ALA A 288 -9.99 16.49 -7.49
CA ALA A 288 -8.67 16.35 -6.88
C ALA A 288 -8.46 17.23 -5.64
N ASP A 289 -9.11 18.40 -5.57
CA ASP A 289 -9.04 19.31 -4.43
C ASP A 289 -9.54 18.69 -3.13
N ALA A 290 -10.57 17.84 -3.19
CA ALA A 290 -11.07 17.10 -2.02
C ALA A 290 -10.02 16.09 -1.51
N LEU A 291 -9.40 15.33 -2.42
CA LEU A 291 -8.33 14.40 -2.06
C LEU A 291 -7.08 15.13 -1.54
N VAL A 292 -6.68 16.21 -2.19
CA VAL A 292 -5.55 17.05 -1.74
C VAL A 292 -5.80 17.56 -0.33
N ASN A 293 -7.03 17.98 -0.03
CA ASN A 293 -7.35 18.47 1.30
C ASN A 293 -7.19 17.39 2.38
N VAL A 294 -7.81 16.21 2.22
CA VAL A 294 -7.71 15.15 3.22
C VAL A 294 -6.28 14.63 3.35
N TRP A 295 -5.56 14.42 2.24
CA TRP A 295 -4.18 13.94 2.27
C TRP A 295 -3.21 14.96 2.85
N SER A 296 -3.41 16.26 2.64
CA SER A 296 -2.59 17.29 3.30
C SER A 296 -2.82 17.31 4.82
N ALA A 297 -4.05 17.05 5.27
CA ALA A 297 -4.36 16.95 6.69
C ALA A 297 -3.78 15.67 7.32
N ILE A 298 -3.82 14.54 6.60
CA ILE A 298 -3.20 13.28 7.00
C ILE A 298 -1.67 13.45 7.10
N ASP A 299 -1.04 14.10 6.12
CA ASP A 299 0.40 14.39 6.13
C ASP A 299 0.80 15.27 7.33
N ALA A 300 0.01 16.31 7.62
CA ALA A 300 0.23 17.14 8.82
C ALA A 300 0.14 16.35 10.14
N SER A 301 -0.65 15.27 10.19
CA SER A 301 -0.78 14.41 11.38
C SER A 301 0.27 13.29 11.45
N PHE A 302 0.60 12.66 10.32
CA PHE A 302 1.36 11.40 10.32
C PHE A 302 2.61 11.41 9.45
N GLY A 303 2.85 12.42 8.61
CA GLY A 303 3.95 12.45 7.63
C GLY A 303 5.35 12.42 8.23
N SER A 304 5.49 12.74 9.53
CA SER A 304 6.76 12.62 10.26
C SER A 304 6.92 11.33 11.06
N HIS A 305 5.90 10.45 11.05
CA HIS A 305 5.93 9.19 11.78
C HIS A 305 6.80 8.16 11.04
N ALA A 306 7.79 7.57 11.71
CA ALA A 306 8.80 6.70 11.07
C ALA A 306 8.22 5.43 10.43
N ALA A 307 7.16 4.86 11.00
CA ALA A 307 6.45 3.74 10.38
C ALA A 307 5.81 4.08 9.03
N VAL A 308 5.41 5.33 8.76
CA VAL A 308 4.69 5.68 7.52
C VAL A 308 5.67 5.78 6.36
N ILE A 309 5.56 4.85 5.40
CA ILE A 309 6.43 4.83 4.21
C ILE A 309 5.74 5.29 2.94
N ALA A 310 4.41 5.21 2.87
CA ALA A 310 3.67 5.58 1.68
C ALA A 310 2.22 5.99 1.95
N TYR A 311 1.68 6.78 1.03
CA TYR A 311 0.26 7.10 0.90
C TYR A 311 -0.32 6.39 -0.32
N ASP A 312 -1.27 5.49 -0.07
CA ASP A 312 -2.13 4.91 -1.10
C ASP A 312 -3.40 5.74 -1.23
N ILE A 313 -3.44 6.57 -2.28
CA ILE A 313 -4.29 7.75 -2.31
C ILE A 313 -5.78 7.44 -2.40
N MET A 314 -6.14 6.23 -2.84
CA MET A 314 -7.51 5.77 -2.97
C MET A 314 -7.56 4.27 -3.28
N ASN A 315 -8.32 3.49 -2.51
CA ASN A 315 -8.62 2.12 -2.91
C ASN A 315 -9.56 2.08 -4.11
N GLU A 316 -9.23 1.28 -5.14
CA GLU A 316 -10.13 0.84 -6.22
C GLU A 316 -11.09 1.89 -6.81
N PRO A 317 -10.65 3.02 -7.39
CA PRO A 317 -11.54 3.96 -8.06
C PRO A 317 -12.39 3.27 -9.16
N HIS A 318 -13.73 3.32 -9.02
CA HIS A 318 -14.66 2.73 -9.98
C HIS A 318 -15.95 3.55 -10.12
N ASP A 319 -16.73 3.28 -11.18
CA ASP A 319 -18.00 3.96 -11.48
C ASP A 319 -17.92 5.50 -11.44
N LEU A 320 -16.78 6.04 -11.87
CA LEU A 320 -16.55 7.48 -11.94
C LEU A 320 -17.21 8.07 -13.20
N PRO A 321 -17.68 9.32 -13.15
CA PRO A 321 -18.27 9.97 -14.31
C PRO A 321 -17.25 10.21 -15.42
N PRO A 322 -17.64 10.14 -16.71
CA PRO A 322 -18.99 9.84 -17.19
C PRO A 322 -19.31 8.35 -17.12
N ASN A 323 -20.43 8.01 -16.47
CA ASN A 323 -20.86 6.63 -16.28
C ASN A 323 -21.10 5.93 -17.63
N GLY A 324 -20.63 4.69 -17.76
CA GLY A 324 -20.78 3.88 -18.96
C GLY A 324 -19.70 4.07 -20.03
N ASP A 325 -18.80 5.05 -19.88
CA ASP A 325 -17.60 5.20 -20.70
C ASP A 325 -16.34 5.01 -19.83
N LYS A 326 -15.88 3.75 -19.75
CA LYS A 326 -14.72 3.38 -18.93
C LYS A 326 -13.44 4.10 -19.36
N ALA A 327 -13.24 4.33 -20.66
CA ALA A 327 -12.04 5.01 -21.15
C ALA A 327 -12.03 6.50 -20.76
N ALA A 328 -13.18 7.17 -20.88
CA ALA A 328 -13.30 8.56 -20.44
C ALA A 328 -13.20 8.71 -18.91
N ALA A 329 -13.79 7.77 -18.15
CA ALA A 329 -13.69 7.74 -16.69
C ALA A 329 -12.24 7.48 -16.24
N ALA A 330 -11.52 6.54 -16.87
CA ALA A 330 -10.11 6.29 -16.63
C ALA A 330 -9.27 7.56 -16.87
N LYS A 331 -9.45 8.24 -18.01
CA LYS A 331 -8.75 9.51 -18.29
C LYS A 331 -9.06 10.61 -17.28
N LYS A 332 -10.26 10.61 -16.71
CA LYS A 332 -10.61 11.55 -15.64
C LYS A 332 -9.89 11.20 -14.34
N TRP A 333 -9.83 9.92 -13.96
CA TRP A 333 -9.07 9.45 -12.82
C TRP A 333 -7.56 9.75 -12.96
N GLU A 334 -6.98 9.52 -14.14
CA GLU A 334 -5.57 9.84 -14.41
C GLU A 334 -5.26 11.32 -14.13
N LYS A 335 -6.15 12.23 -14.57
CA LYS A 335 -6.00 13.66 -14.30
C LYS A 335 -6.12 13.99 -12.80
N ILE A 336 -7.05 13.37 -12.11
CA ILE A 336 -7.28 13.60 -10.67
C ILE A 336 -6.07 13.13 -9.86
N SER A 337 -5.62 11.88 -10.08
CA SER A 337 -4.47 11.30 -9.38
C SER A 337 -3.18 12.09 -9.62
N GLN A 338 -2.92 12.53 -10.87
CA GLN A 338 -1.79 13.41 -11.16
C GLN A 338 -1.88 14.72 -10.39
N GLN A 339 -3.06 15.35 -10.34
CA GLN A 339 -3.24 16.61 -9.61
C GLN A 339 -2.99 16.43 -8.10
N VAL A 340 -3.46 15.33 -7.52
CA VAL A 340 -3.19 14.99 -6.11
C VAL A 340 -1.69 14.86 -5.87
N LEU A 341 -0.98 14.08 -6.68
CA LEU A 341 0.47 13.92 -6.57
C LEU A 341 1.19 15.26 -6.70
N THR A 342 0.90 16.05 -7.74
CA THR A 342 1.53 17.36 -7.96
C THR A 342 1.30 18.29 -6.76
N SER A 343 0.09 18.30 -6.20
CA SER A 343 -0.23 19.13 -5.05
C SER A 343 0.46 18.67 -3.77
N LEU A 344 0.56 17.36 -3.51
CA LEU A 344 1.30 16.84 -2.36
C LEU A 344 2.79 17.16 -2.46
N ARG A 345 3.40 17.01 -3.65
CA ARG A 345 4.78 17.44 -3.91
C ARG A 345 4.95 18.95 -3.71
N GLY A 346 4.01 19.75 -4.19
CA GLY A 346 4.00 21.20 -3.98
C GLY A 346 3.85 21.60 -2.49
N GLY A 347 3.23 20.74 -1.68
CA GLY A 347 3.13 20.85 -0.22
C GLY A 347 4.38 20.40 0.54
N GLY A 348 5.36 19.81 -0.15
CA GLY A 348 6.61 19.34 0.43
C GLY A 348 6.64 17.86 0.83
N TYR A 349 5.62 17.08 0.50
CA TYR A 349 5.64 15.63 0.76
C TYR A 349 6.61 14.93 -0.20
N GLU A 350 7.66 14.31 0.33
CA GLU A 350 8.69 13.60 -0.46
C GLU A 350 8.53 12.07 -0.45
N GLY A 351 7.63 11.55 0.40
CA GLY A 351 7.39 10.12 0.58
C GLY A 351 6.79 9.42 -0.64
N LEU A 352 6.72 8.10 -0.57
CA LEU A 352 6.20 7.27 -1.65
C LEU A 352 4.68 7.47 -1.80
N ILE A 353 4.19 7.61 -3.03
CA ILE A 353 2.76 7.69 -3.32
C ILE A 353 2.36 6.48 -4.17
N MET A 354 1.40 5.69 -3.69
CA MET A 354 0.77 4.65 -4.48
C MET A 354 -0.38 5.26 -5.27
N ILE A 355 -0.42 4.99 -6.57
CA ILE A 355 -1.38 5.55 -7.52
C ILE A 355 -2.22 4.40 -8.08
N PRO A 356 -3.47 4.20 -7.60
CA PRO A 356 -4.35 3.13 -8.05
C PRO A 356 -4.73 3.31 -9.54
N GLY A 357 -5.09 2.22 -10.19
CA GLY A 357 -5.75 2.24 -11.50
C GLY A 357 -7.27 2.44 -11.40
N TYR A 358 -7.90 2.86 -12.50
CA TYR A 358 -9.36 2.88 -12.63
C TYR A 358 -9.94 1.49 -12.92
N ASP A 359 -11.22 1.30 -12.57
CA ASP A 359 -12.01 0.07 -12.75
C ASP A 359 -11.55 -1.04 -11.81
N TRP A 360 -11.60 -0.72 -10.51
CA TRP A 360 -11.21 -1.58 -9.40
C TRP A 360 -9.72 -1.93 -9.38
N SER A 361 -8.87 -0.99 -9.84
CA SER A 361 -7.41 -1.18 -9.92
C SER A 361 -6.96 -2.47 -10.64
N SER A 362 -7.82 -3.08 -11.46
CA SER A 362 -7.64 -4.49 -11.84
C SER A 362 -6.51 -4.70 -12.84
N THR A 363 -5.59 -5.62 -12.53
CA THR A 363 -4.52 -6.04 -13.47
C THR A 363 -5.09 -6.50 -14.81
N ALA A 364 -6.20 -7.24 -14.79
CA ALA A 364 -6.85 -7.79 -15.99
C ALA A 364 -7.37 -6.72 -16.96
N ARG A 365 -7.66 -5.52 -16.45
CA ARG A 365 -8.22 -4.41 -17.23
C ARG A 365 -7.26 -3.22 -17.34
N TRP A 366 -6.09 -3.32 -16.71
CA TRP A 366 -5.12 -2.24 -16.58
C TRP A 366 -4.76 -1.59 -17.91
N ARG A 367 -4.18 -2.37 -18.84
CA ARG A 367 -3.70 -1.85 -20.12
C ARG A 367 -4.83 -1.28 -21.00
N ALA A 368 -6.04 -1.82 -20.87
CA ALA A 368 -7.21 -1.32 -21.61
C ALA A 368 -7.67 0.05 -21.09
N ASN A 369 -7.65 0.25 -19.77
CA ASN A 369 -8.02 1.52 -19.14
C ASN A 369 -6.89 2.56 -19.22
N HIS A 370 -5.64 2.10 -19.08
CA HIS A 370 -4.43 2.90 -18.99
C HIS A 370 -3.40 2.41 -20.02
N PRO A 371 -3.52 2.75 -21.30
CA PRO A 371 -2.58 2.27 -22.32
C PRO A 371 -1.15 2.80 -22.16
N ASN A 372 -0.98 3.94 -21.49
CA ASN A 372 0.31 4.56 -21.20
C ASN A 372 0.36 5.00 -19.73
N GLY A 373 1.56 5.06 -19.17
CA GLY A 373 1.83 5.76 -17.91
C GLY A 373 1.43 7.22 -18.03
N TRP A 374 0.85 7.76 -16.95
CA TRP A 374 0.27 9.11 -16.90
C TRP A 374 0.82 9.99 -15.77
N ILE A 375 1.63 9.43 -14.87
CA ILE A 375 2.16 10.13 -13.72
C ILE A 375 3.52 10.73 -14.05
N ASP A 376 3.61 12.03 -13.84
CA ASP A 376 4.83 12.83 -13.84
C ASP A 376 5.10 13.29 -12.41
N ASP A 377 6.09 12.66 -11.78
CA ASP A 377 6.58 12.99 -10.44
C ASP A 377 8.04 13.44 -10.53
N PRO A 378 8.39 14.69 -10.16
CA PRO A 378 9.77 15.15 -10.19
C PRO A 378 10.71 14.35 -9.27
N LEU A 379 10.17 13.67 -8.25
CA LEU A 379 10.95 12.81 -7.36
C LEU A 379 11.06 11.37 -7.88
N ASN A 380 10.30 11.04 -8.94
CA ASN A 380 10.11 9.68 -9.42
C ASN A 380 9.80 8.71 -8.27
N ASN A 381 9.08 9.15 -7.23
CA ASN A 381 8.85 8.41 -5.98
C ASN A 381 7.38 8.02 -5.82
N PHE A 382 6.89 7.29 -6.81
CA PHE A 382 5.55 6.73 -6.84
C PHE A 382 5.57 5.28 -7.36
N ARG A 383 4.47 4.57 -7.14
CA ARG A 383 4.19 3.26 -7.75
C ARG A 383 2.77 3.25 -8.28
N TYR A 384 2.56 2.63 -9.43
CA TYR A 384 1.22 2.26 -9.86
C TYR A 384 0.72 1.07 -9.04
N GLU A 385 -0.43 1.26 -8.40
CA GLU A 385 -1.06 0.28 -7.53
C GLU A 385 -2.18 -0.43 -8.30
N ALA A 386 -2.17 -1.76 -8.29
CA ALA A 386 -3.16 -2.61 -8.94
C ALA A 386 -3.63 -3.74 -8.01
N HIS A 387 -4.81 -4.30 -8.26
CA HIS A 387 -5.35 -5.44 -7.52
C HIS A 387 -5.48 -6.67 -8.41
N HIS A 388 -5.29 -7.86 -7.82
CA HIS A 388 -5.32 -9.11 -8.56
C HIS A 388 -5.94 -10.27 -7.78
N TYR A 389 -7.19 -10.60 -8.14
CA TYR A 389 -7.86 -11.84 -7.76
C TYR A 389 -8.04 -12.75 -8.97
N TRP A 390 -8.14 -14.06 -8.74
CA TRP A 390 -8.00 -15.07 -9.80
C TRP A 390 -9.29 -15.75 -10.24
N ASP A 391 -10.41 -15.44 -9.58
CA ASP A 391 -11.74 -15.73 -10.11
C ASP A 391 -11.99 -14.99 -11.43
N ALA A 392 -12.86 -15.52 -12.27
CA ALA A 392 -12.99 -15.07 -13.67
C ALA A 392 -13.47 -13.62 -13.80
N ASP A 393 -14.19 -13.10 -12.81
CA ASP A 393 -14.59 -11.69 -12.76
C ASP A 393 -13.56 -10.79 -12.05
N GLY A 394 -12.56 -11.39 -11.39
CA GLY A 394 -11.50 -10.70 -10.66
C GLY A 394 -12.00 -9.98 -9.40
N SER A 395 -13.15 -10.39 -8.85
CA SER A 395 -13.76 -9.74 -7.69
C SER A 395 -13.21 -10.20 -6.34
N GLY A 396 -12.48 -11.33 -6.30
CA GLY A 396 -11.99 -11.91 -5.05
C GLY A 396 -13.09 -12.58 -4.22
N LYS A 397 -14.30 -12.74 -4.76
CA LYS A 397 -15.42 -13.40 -4.07
C LYS A 397 -15.38 -14.91 -4.22
N TYR A 398 -14.81 -15.42 -5.31
CA TYR A 398 -14.68 -16.85 -5.58
C TYR A 398 -16.04 -17.59 -5.50
N GLU A 399 -17.10 -17.00 -6.07
CA GLU A 399 -18.47 -17.53 -5.97
C GLU A 399 -18.67 -18.86 -6.73
N LYS A 400 -17.86 -19.12 -7.76
CA LYS A 400 -17.92 -20.34 -8.57
C LYS A 400 -16.92 -21.37 -8.06
N SER A 401 -17.23 -22.66 -8.28
CA SER A 401 -16.25 -23.72 -8.03
C SER A 401 -15.03 -23.59 -8.95
N PHE A 402 -13.89 -24.10 -8.52
CA PHE A 402 -12.66 -24.10 -9.33
C PHE A 402 -12.85 -24.80 -10.68
N ALA A 403 -13.74 -25.80 -10.75
CA ALA A 403 -14.06 -26.49 -12.00
C ALA A 403 -14.87 -25.62 -12.98
N GLU A 404 -15.72 -24.72 -12.47
CA GLU A 404 -16.46 -23.75 -13.29
C GLU A 404 -15.56 -22.60 -13.74
N GLU A 405 -14.61 -22.18 -12.90
CA GLU A 405 -13.60 -21.16 -13.19
C GLU A 405 -12.63 -21.53 -14.32
N GLN A 406 -12.49 -22.83 -14.59
CA GLN A 406 -11.66 -23.35 -15.69
C GLN A 406 -12.35 -23.35 -17.06
N ARG A 407 -13.67 -23.17 -17.12
CA ARG A 407 -14.44 -23.19 -18.38
C ARG A 407 -14.33 -21.85 -19.08
#